data_AF-A0A850KBL9-F1
#
_entry.id   AF-A0A850KBL9-F1
#
_cell.length_a   1.000
_cell.length_b   1.000
_cell.length_c   1.000
_cell.angle_alpha   90.00
_cell.angle_beta   90.00
_cell.angle_gamma   90.00
#
_symmetry.space_group_name_H-M   'P 1'
#
loop_
_entity.id
_entity.type
_entity.pdbx_description
1 polymer ?
#
loop_
_entity_poly.entity_id
_entity_poly.type
_entity_poly.pdbx_seq_one_letter_code
_entity_poly.pdbx_strand_id
1 'polypeptide(L)'
;MNKYIIIAVSLLLAFPALAKTDVEQCVKTHDSCSKSCLELDSEGSKAACVAKCAGQEAKCAGEIGLGTTEPFMRKKAKELEDLLNQFLDDFLPNTPSPPADTPEHTKT
;
A
#
# COMPACT_ATOMS: atom_id res chain seq x y z
N MET A 1 -30.02 -14.39 20.74
CA MET A 1 -29.24 -13.87 19.59
C MET A 1 -28.09 -12.93 20.00
N ASN A 2 -28.06 -12.36 21.21
CA ASN A 2 -26.99 -11.43 21.65
C ASN A 2 -25.62 -12.03 22.01
N LYS A 3 -25.47 -13.35 22.18
CA LYS A 3 -24.19 -13.94 22.63
C LYS A 3 -23.10 -14.01 21.55
N TYR A 4 -23.48 -14.05 20.27
CA TYR A 4 -22.53 -14.19 19.16
C TYR A 4 -21.89 -12.85 18.74
N ILE A 5 -22.58 -11.73 19.01
CA ILE A 5 -22.08 -10.38 18.69
C ILE A 5 -20.86 -10.02 19.56
N ILE A 6 -20.85 -10.44 20.82
CA ILE A 6 -19.76 -10.13 21.78
C ILE A 6 -18.46 -10.88 21.41
N ILE A 7 -18.56 -12.10 20.88
CA ILE A 7 -17.39 -12.92 20.49
C ILE A 7 -16.74 -12.35 19.22
N ALA A 8 -17.53 -11.87 18.27
CA ALA A 8 -17.02 -11.30 17.01
C ALA A 8 -16.26 -9.96 17.22
N VAL A 9 -16.71 -9.12 18.15
CA VAL A 9 -16.04 -7.85 18.47
C VAL A 9 -14.69 -8.08 19.17
N SER A 10 -14.56 -9.17 19.93
CA SER A 10 -13.34 -9.49 20.68
C SER A 10 -12.19 -9.97 19.78
N LEU A 11 -12.49 -10.61 18.63
CA LEU A 11 -11.46 -11.09 17.70
C LEU A 11 -10.87 -9.98 16.81
N LEU A 12 -11.58 -8.87 16.61
CA LEU A 12 -11.10 -7.76 15.76
C LEU A 12 -10.04 -6.88 16.45
N LEU A 13 -9.92 -6.93 17.77
CA LEU A 13 -8.96 -6.11 18.53
C LEU A 13 -7.58 -6.76 18.70
N ALA A 14 -7.38 -8.01 18.28
CA ALA A 14 -6.12 -8.74 18.44
C ALA A 14 -5.09 -8.49 17.31
N PHE A 15 -5.46 -7.77 16.25
CA PHE A 15 -4.61 -7.60 15.06
C PHE A 15 -3.45 -6.58 15.14
N PRO A 16 -3.32 -5.63 16.10
CA PRO A 16 -2.20 -4.68 16.06
C PRO A 16 -0.90 -5.24 16.64
N ALA A 17 -0.88 -6.46 17.17
CA ALA A 17 0.30 -7.01 17.84
C ALA A 17 1.44 -7.40 16.87
N LEU A 18 1.11 -7.78 15.63
CA LEU A 18 2.10 -8.27 14.64
C LEU A 18 2.92 -7.14 14.01
N ALA A 19 2.38 -5.94 13.84
CA ALA A 19 3.13 -4.82 13.24
C ALA A 19 4.17 -4.21 14.19
N LYS A 20 3.99 -4.38 15.51
CA LYS A 20 4.84 -3.75 16.53
C LYS A 20 6.22 -4.42 16.62
N THR A 21 6.30 -5.72 16.40
CA THR A 21 7.54 -6.50 16.49
C THR A 21 8.52 -6.20 15.36
N ASP A 22 8.00 -5.90 14.16
CA ASP A 22 8.84 -5.70 12.97
C ASP A 22 9.50 -4.32 12.98
N VAL A 23 8.79 -3.29 13.44
CA VAL A 23 9.35 -1.93 13.59
C VAL A 23 10.43 -1.90 14.67
N GLU A 24 10.23 -2.61 15.79
CA GLU A 24 11.25 -2.75 16.84
C GLU A 24 12.54 -3.40 16.31
N GLN A 25 12.45 -4.31 15.33
CA GLN A 25 13.62 -4.89 14.70
C GLN A 25 14.37 -3.88 13.82
N CYS A 26 13.68 -2.98 13.12
CA CYS A 26 14.31 -1.89 12.38
C CYS A 26 15.11 -0.98 13.33
N VAL A 27 14.52 -0.59 14.47
CA VAL A 27 15.19 0.26 15.48
C VAL A 27 16.39 -0.43 16.11
N LYS A 28 16.29 -1.72 16.45
CA LYS A 28 17.44 -2.48 16.96
C LYS A 28 18.59 -2.55 15.96
N THR A 29 18.27 -2.66 14.67
CA THR A 29 19.26 -2.67 13.60
C THR A 29 19.94 -1.30 13.46
N HIS A 30 19.16 -0.21 13.55
CA HIS A 30 19.69 1.16 13.61
C HIS A 30 20.64 1.35 14.79
N ASP A 31 20.26 0.92 15.99
CA ASP A 31 21.08 1.07 17.20
C ASP A 31 22.41 0.32 17.09
N SER A 32 22.39 -0.87 16.49
CA SER A 32 23.61 -1.64 16.22
C SER A 32 24.50 -0.92 15.19
N CYS A 33 23.91 -0.42 14.11
CA CYS A 33 24.60 0.31 13.05
C CYS A 33 25.21 1.63 13.55
N SER A 34 24.45 2.43 14.30
CA SER A 34 24.93 3.70 14.84
C SER A 34 26.06 3.52 15.85
N LYS A 35 26.05 2.45 16.66
CA LYS A 35 27.16 2.11 17.55
C LYS A 35 28.44 1.81 16.79
N SER A 36 28.39 1.05 15.70
CA SER A 36 29.59 0.79 14.89
C SER A 36 30.12 2.05 14.19
N CYS A 37 29.25 3.02 13.89
CA CYS A 37 29.68 4.32 13.37
C CYS A 37 30.55 5.10 14.35
N LEU A 38 30.41 4.89 15.67
CA LEU A 38 31.20 5.61 16.68
C LEU A 38 32.68 5.23 16.65
N GLU A 39 33.01 4.08 16.07
CA GLU A 39 34.39 3.57 15.93
C GLU A 39 35.17 4.26 14.79
N LEU A 40 34.53 5.15 14.02
CA LEU A 40 35.18 5.87 12.92
C LEU A 40 36.06 7.03 13.42
N ASP A 41 37.20 7.24 12.78
CA ASP A 41 38.21 8.22 13.22
C ASP A 41 37.82 9.69 12.99
N SER A 42 36.95 9.97 12.02
CA SER A 42 36.57 11.35 11.65
C SER A 42 35.09 11.63 11.94
N GLU A 43 34.82 12.79 12.53
CA GLU A 43 33.45 13.26 12.80
C GLU A 43 32.58 13.32 11.52
N GLY A 44 33.17 13.69 10.38
CA GLY A 44 32.47 13.68 9.10
C GLY A 44 32.05 12.27 8.68
N SER A 45 32.93 11.28 8.87
CA SER A 45 32.64 9.88 8.59
C SER A 45 31.58 9.32 9.54
N LYS A 46 31.62 9.69 10.83
CA LYS A 46 30.60 9.31 11.82
C LYS A 46 29.22 9.84 11.42
N ALA A 47 29.11 11.13 11.11
CA ALA A 47 27.86 11.76 10.73
C ALA A 47 27.26 11.13 9.46
N ALA A 48 28.09 10.90 8.43
CA ALA A 48 27.65 10.24 7.20
C ALA A 48 27.21 8.78 7.46
N CYS A 49 27.91 8.06 8.34
CA CYS A 49 27.57 6.70 8.72
C CYS A 49 26.23 6.65 9.47
N VAL A 50 26.02 7.51 10.48
CA VAL A 50 24.76 7.60 11.22
C VAL A 50 23.60 7.97 10.29
N ALA A 51 23.80 8.92 9.37
CA ALA A 51 22.78 9.27 8.38
C ALA A 51 22.39 8.07 7.50
N LYS A 52 23.36 7.22 7.13
CA LYS A 52 23.10 5.99 6.38
C LYS A 52 22.30 4.97 7.20
N CYS A 53 22.63 4.81 8.49
CA CYS A 53 21.87 3.94 9.40
C CYS A 53 20.41 4.43 9.53
N ALA A 54 20.20 5.72 9.72
CA ALA A 54 18.86 6.32 9.79
C ALA A 54 18.06 6.12 8.49
N GLY A 55 18.72 6.25 7.33
CA GLY A 55 18.09 5.96 6.03
C GLY A 55 17.65 4.49 5.90
N GLN A 56 18.43 3.55 6.41
CA GLN A 56 18.08 2.13 6.41
C GLN A 56 16.90 1.82 7.36
N GLU A 57 16.86 2.45 8.53
CA GLU A 57 15.73 2.35 9.45
C GLU A 57 14.44 2.87 8.81
N ALA A 58 14.49 4.06 8.23
CA ALA A 58 13.35 4.68 7.57
C ALA A 58 12.82 3.81 6.42
N LYS A 59 13.72 3.20 5.65
CA LYS A 59 13.34 2.24 4.59
C LYS A 59 12.65 1.00 5.19
N CYS A 60 13.23 0.39 6.21
CA CYS A 60 12.68 -0.79 6.89
C CYS A 60 11.28 -0.51 7.46
N ALA A 61 11.12 0.59 8.20
CA ALA A 61 9.82 1.00 8.74
C ALA A 61 8.82 1.35 7.61
N GLY A 62 9.29 1.98 6.54
CA GLY A 62 8.49 2.31 5.36
C GLY A 62 7.96 1.07 4.63
N GLU A 63 8.78 0.04 4.44
CA GLU A 63 8.36 -1.22 3.82
C GLU A 63 7.31 -1.96 4.66
N ILE A 64 7.44 -1.95 5.99
CA ILE A 64 6.43 -2.48 6.91
C ILE A 64 5.12 -1.66 6.80
N GLY A 65 5.24 -0.33 6.78
CA GLY A 65 4.10 0.57 6.61
C GLY A 65 3.38 0.37 5.27
N LEU A 66 4.11 0.18 4.18
CA LEU A 66 3.56 -0.10 2.86
C LEU A 66 2.92 -1.49 2.81
N GLY A 67 3.57 -2.52 3.35
CA GLY A 67 3.02 -3.88 3.40
C GLY A 67 1.72 -3.97 4.19
N THR A 68 1.61 -3.23 5.29
CA THR A 68 0.37 -3.14 6.08
C THR A 68 -0.74 -2.33 5.39
N THR A 69 -0.36 -1.39 4.52
CA THR A 69 -1.30 -0.48 3.85
C THR A 69 -1.72 -0.95 2.45
N GLU A 70 -0.94 -1.81 1.80
CA GLU A 70 -1.23 -2.38 0.47
C GLU A 70 -2.66 -2.95 0.34
N PRO A 71 -3.18 -3.80 1.25
CA PRO A 71 -4.54 -4.33 1.11
C PRO A 71 -5.62 -3.25 1.18
N PHE A 72 -5.42 -2.22 2.01
CA PHE A 72 -6.34 -1.08 2.09
C PHE A 72 -6.29 -0.23 0.82
N MET A 73 -5.10 0.05 0.30
CA MET A 73 -4.92 0.82 -0.93
C MET A 73 -5.47 0.09 -2.15
N ARG A 74 -5.26 -1.23 -2.26
CA ARG A 74 -5.89 -2.07 -3.30
C ARG A 74 -7.42 -2.02 -3.24
N LYS A 75 -7.99 -2.07 -2.03
CA LYS A 75 -9.45 -1.95 -1.85
C LYS A 75 -9.95 -0.58 -2.32
N LYS A 76 -9.27 0.50 -1.93
CA LYS A 76 -9.65 1.87 -2.35
C LYS A 76 -9.46 2.12 -3.83
N ALA A 77 -8.41 1.58 -4.43
CA ALA A 77 -8.21 1.62 -5.88
C ALA A 77 -9.38 0.96 -6.61
N LYS A 78 -9.80 -0.24 -6.16
CA LYS A 78 -10.94 -0.94 -6.75
C LYS A 78 -12.26 -0.19 -6.57
N GLU A 79 -12.52 0.36 -5.39
CA GLU A 79 -13.71 1.20 -5.15
C GLU A 79 -13.74 2.43 -6.09
N LEU A 80 -12.57 3.02 -6.37
CA LEU A 80 -12.45 4.15 -7.28
C LEU A 80 -12.71 3.74 -8.74
N GLU A 81 -12.14 2.61 -9.18
CA GLU A 81 -12.39 2.05 -10.51
C GLU A 81 -13.86 1.73 -10.72
N ASP A 82 -14.50 1.07 -9.74
CA ASP A 82 -15.92 0.71 -9.82
C ASP A 82 -16.82 1.96 -9.88
N LEU A 83 -16.45 3.03 -9.16
CA LEU A 83 -17.15 4.33 -9.23
C LEU A 83 -16.97 4.99 -10.59
N LEU A 84 -15.75 5.00 -11.12
CA LEU A 84 -15.44 5.60 -12.42
C LEU A 84 -16.18 4.86 -13.55
N ASN A 85 -16.22 3.53 -13.49
CA ASN A 85 -16.97 2.70 -14.44
C ASN A 85 -18.48 2.98 -14.36
N GLN A 86 -19.06 3.06 -13.16
CA GLN A 86 -20.48 3.44 -12.99
C GLN A 86 -20.76 4.83 -13.56
N PHE A 87 -19.89 5.81 -13.27
CA PHE A 87 -20.04 7.15 -13.82
C PHE A 87 -19.98 7.14 -15.35
N LEU A 88 -19.04 6.40 -15.95
CA LEU A 88 -18.95 6.29 -17.41
C LEU A 88 -20.16 5.58 -18.02
N ASP A 89 -20.65 4.50 -17.41
CA ASP A 89 -21.83 3.78 -17.89
C ASP A 89 -23.11 4.62 -17.77
N ASP A 90 -23.26 5.42 -16.71
CA ASP A 90 -24.42 6.28 -16.48
C ASP A 90 -24.42 7.55 -17.36
N PHE A 91 -23.24 8.08 -17.70
CA PHE A 91 -23.11 9.36 -18.40
C PHE A 91 -22.67 9.27 -19.86
N LEU A 92 -22.05 8.18 -20.30
CA LEU A 92 -21.81 7.94 -21.72
C LEU A 92 -23.01 7.15 -22.27
N PRO A 93 -23.89 7.76 -23.07
CA PRO A 93 -24.89 6.99 -23.78
C PRO A 93 -24.15 5.95 -24.62
N ASN A 94 -24.60 4.69 -24.54
CA ASN A 94 -24.22 3.65 -25.49
C ASN A 94 -24.40 4.21 -26.90
N THR A 95 -23.32 4.71 -27.51
CA THR A 95 -23.36 5.18 -28.89
C THR A 95 -23.74 3.96 -29.71
N PRO A 96 -24.87 3.98 -30.45
CA PRO A 96 -25.24 2.88 -31.31
C PRO A 96 -24.04 2.55 -32.19
N SER A 97 -23.62 1.28 -32.19
CA SER A 97 -22.58 0.82 -33.10
C SER A 97 -22.93 1.31 -34.51
N PRO A 98 -22.02 1.99 -35.23
CA PRO A 98 -22.30 2.44 -36.58
C PRO A 98 -22.84 1.25 -37.38
N PRO A 99 -23.95 1.40 -38.12
CA PRO A 99 -24.49 0.29 -38.89
C PRO A 99 -23.37 -0.26 -39.77
N ALA A 100 -23.12 -1.57 -39.66
CA ALA A 100 -22.14 -2.24 -40.50
C ALA A 100 -22.51 -1.93 -41.95
N ASP A 101 -21.62 -1.24 -42.66
CA ASP A 101 -21.78 -0.97 -44.08
C ASP A 101 -22.12 -2.29 -44.76
N THR A 102 -23.40 -2.42 -45.13
CA THR A 102 -23.89 -3.54 -45.91
C THR A 102 -23.83 -3.02 -47.33
N PRO A 103 -22.80 -3.36 -48.15
CA PRO A 103 -22.86 -3.07 -49.56
C PRO A 103 -23.85 -4.04 -50.21
N GLU A 104 -25.14 -3.73 -50.11
CA GLU A 104 -26.14 -4.20 -51.07
C GLU A 104 -26.61 -3.00 -51.90
N HIS A 105 -26.15 -2.93 -53.15
CA HIS A 105 -27.04 -3.26 -54.26
C HIS A 105 -26.28 -3.37 -55.60
N THR A 106 -26.32 -4.59 -56.09
CA THR A 106 -26.35 -5.08 -57.46
C THR A 106 -27.10 -4.19 -58.48
N LYS A 107 -26.57 -4.20 -59.72
CA LYS A 107 -27.18 -3.91 -61.05
C LYS A 107 -27.55 -2.47 -61.41
N THR A 108 -26.97 -1.93 -62.48
CA THR A 108 -27.44 -2.19 -63.87
C THR A 108 -26.29 -2.02 -64.86
#